data_AF-A0A1V1PGZ6-F1
#
_entry.id   AF-A0A1V1PGZ6-F1
#
_cell.length_a   1.000
_cell.length_b   1.000
_cell.length_c   1.000
_cell.angle_alpha   90.00
_cell.angle_beta   90.00
_cell.angle_gamma   90.00
#
_symmetry.space_group_name_H-M   'P 1'
#
loop_
_entity.id
_entity.type
_entity.pdbx_description
1 polymer ?
#
loop_
_entity_poly.entity_id
_entity_poly.type
_entity_poly.pdbx_seq_one_letter_code
_entity_poly.pdbx_strand_id
1 'polypeptide(L)'
;MKVSFYCNVHQSAFSILEFYKQDINILKDLTSQLKIVNRYRDIDWSSDIIFIWWWTYAFYPIFMAKLLKKKTIITGTFNYRAPDSPLDYYRRPFWQRYLIKYAMKNSSCNILVSRHEFDQIQKDWKLTNLTYSPHVVDTEKYKPVSKSRHNYLFSIISSGKHSIKRKCLPEIILAAKILSIKYPELKFLIAGRDVDNLKSVKDMINELDLSCSIVLLGEISEEKKLSFYRIV
;
A
#
# COMPACT_ATOMS: atom_id res chain seq x y z
N MET A 1 -7.64 13.40 -24.00
CA MET A 1 -8.25 12.42 -23.07
C MET A 1 -8.29 13.04 -21.69
N LYS A 2 -9.48 13.16 -21.10
CA LYS A 2 -9.70 13.70 -19.76
C LYS A 2 -9.90 12.56 -18.75
N VAL A 3 -9.20 12.64 -17.62
CA VAL A 3 -9.23 11.59 -16.59
C VAL A 3 -9.62 12.17 -15.23
N SER A 4 -10.57 11.53 -14.55
CA SER A 4 -10.88 11.79 -13.14
C SER A 4 -10.33 10.66 -12.28
N PHE A 5 -9.26 10.92 -11.53
CA PHE A 5 -8.73 10.02 -10.52
C PHE A 5 -9.49 10.19 -9.20
N TYR A 6 -10.00 9.10 -8.64
CA TYR A 6 -10.73 9.06 -7.39
C TYR A 6 -10.13 8.05 -6.42
N CYS A 7 -9.86 8.48 -5.19
CA CYS A 7 -9.46 7.59 -4.11
C CYS A 7 -9.95 8.11 -2.75
N ASN A 8 -10.67 7.30 -1.99
CA ASN A 8 -11.24 7.69 -0.69
C ASN A 8 -10.21 7.69 0.45
N VAL A 9 -9.25 8.62 0.39
CA VAL A 9 -8.23 8.82 1.43
C VAL A 9 -7.99 10.32 1.66
N HIS A 10 -7.25 10.66 2.71
CA HIS A 10 -6.79 12.03 2.88
C HIS A 10 -5.85 12.43 1.73
N GLN A 11 -5.97 13.66 1.21
CA GLN A 11 -5.23 14.06 0.00
C GLN A 11 -3.70 14.01 0.17
N SER A 12 -3.20 14.22 1.40
CA SER A 12 -1.77 14.08 1.69
C SER A 12 -1.23 12.66 1.42
N ALA A 13 -2.09 11.64 1.42
CA ALA A 13 -1.69 10.29 1.06
C ALA A 13 -1.18 10.20 -0.39
N PHE A 14 -1.69 11.03 -1.31
CA PHE A 14 -1.33 11.01 -2.72
C PHE A 14 0.14 11.37 -2.97
N SER A 15 0.76 12.15 -2.10
CA SER A 15 2.18 12.50 -2.18
C SER A 15 3.08 11.63 -1.30
N ILE A 16 2.54 11.10 -0.19
CA ILE A 16 3.31 10.33 0.80
C ILE A 16 3.42 8.84 0.43
N LEU A 17 2.33 8.23 -0.04
CA LEU A 17 2.31 6.80 -0.32
C LEU A 17 2.69 6.55 -1.78
N GLU A 18 3.81 5.84 -1.97
CA GLU A 18 4.46 5.70 -3.27
C GLU A 18 3.55 5.10 -4.34
N PHE A 19 2.70 4.13 -3.99
CA PHE A 19 1.80 3.52 -4.97
C PHE A 19 0.73 4.48 -5.52
N TYR A 20 0.22 5.44 -4.73
CA TYR A 20 -0.67 6.47 -5.30
C TYR A 20 0.13 7.46 -6.15
N LYS A 21 1.29 7.88 -5.62
CA LYS A 21 2.14 8.88 -6.28
C LYS A 21 2.59 8.40 -7.66
N GLN A 22 3.01 7.14 -7.76
CA GLN A 22 3.42 6.52 -9.02
C GLN A 22 2.29 6.53 -10.05
N ASP A 23 1.12 6.01 -9.71
CA ASP A 23 0.00 5.94 -10.65
C ASP A 23 -0.53 7.32 -11.03
N ILE A 24 -0.57 8.27 -10.08
CA ILE A 24 -0.90 9.67 -10.37
C ILE A 24 0.13 10.30 -11.33
N ASN A 25 1.42 10.06 -11.13
CA ASN A 25 2.46 10.60 -12.01
C ASN A 25 2.35 10.00 -13.42
N ILE A 26 2.16 8.69 -13.54
CA ILE A 26 1.91 8.03 -14.83
C ILE A 26 0.70 8.66 -15.52
N LEU A 27 -0.39 8.91 -14.81
CA LEU A 27 -1.57 9.56 -15.38
C LEU A 27 -1.31 11.02 -15.80
N LYS A 28 -0.47 11.76 -15.08
CA LYS A 28 -0.04 13.12 -15.47
C LYS A 28 0.79 13.10 -16.74
N ASP A 29 1.66 12.11 -16.90
CA ASP A 29 2.49 11.95 -18.11
C ASP A 29 1.64 11.58 -19.33
N LEU A 30 0.54 10.86 -19.12
CA LEU A 30 -0.41 10.47 -20.18
C LEU A 30 -1.36 11.60 -20.60
N THR A 31 -1.67 12.56 -19.70
CA THR A 31 -2.57 13.67 -20.03
C THR A 31 -2.41 14.88 -19.11
N SER A 32 -2.51 16.07 -19.71
CA SER A 32 -2.60 17.34 -18.97
C SER A 32 -3.97 17.59 -18.32
N GLN A 33 -5.00 16.80 -18.67
CA GLN A 33 -6.37 16.96 -18.19
C GLN A 33 -6.74 15.95 -17.09
N LEU A 34 -5.85 15.81 -16.09
CA LEU A 34 -6.07 14.96 -14.92
C LEU A 34 -6.69 15.75 -13.77
N LYS A 35 -7.87 15.30 -13.29
CA LYS A 35 -8.47 15.79 -12.04
C LYS A 35 -8.32 14.74 -10.94
N ILE A 36 -7.67 15.10 -9.83
CA ILE A 36 -7.45 14.21 -8.68
C ILE A 36 -8.44 14.60 -7.58
N VAL A 37 -9.24 13.65 -7.12
CA VAL A 37 -10.27 13.89 -6.10
C VAL A 37 -10.33 12.77 -5.07
N ASN A 38 -10.82 13.09 -3.87
CA ASN A 38 -10.97 12.13 -2.79
C ASN A 38 -12.40 12.02 -2.23
N ARG A 39 -13.36 12.72 -2.83
CA ARG A 39 -14.79 12.64 -2.48
C ARG A 39 -15.61 12.35 -3.73
N TYR A 40 -16.69 11.60 -3.56
CA TYR A 40 -17.57 11.23 -4.67
C TYR A 40 -18.16 12.42 -5.42
N ARG A 41 -18.58 13.46 -4.69
CA ARG A 41 -19.19 14.67 -5.27
C ARG A 41 -18.25 15.48 -6.16
N ASP A 42 -16.94 15.29 -5.99
CA ASP A 42 -15.93 16.05 -6.71
C ASP A 42 -15.50 15.35 -8.01
N ILE A 43 -15.93 14.09 -8.22
CA ILE A 43 -15.66 13.30 -9.43
C ILE A 43 -16.15 14.07 -10.66
N ASP A 44 -15.25 14.26 -11.63
CA ASP A 44 -15.59 14.95 -12.86
C ASP A 44 -16.18 14.00 -13.88
N TRP A 45 -17.50 13.96 -13.90
CA TRP A 45 -18.30 13.14 -14.82
C TRP A 45 -18.20 13.56 -16.28
N SER A 46 -17.60 14.71 -16.62
CA SER A 46 -17.31 15.05 -18.02
C SER A 46 -16.09 14.28 -18.56
N SER A 47 -15.29 13.65 -17.70
CA SER A 47 -14.09 12.89 -18.09
C SER A 47 -14.41 11.71 -19.01
N ASP A 48 -13.42 11.33 -19.82
CA ASP A 48 -13.48 10.14 -20.69
C ASP A 48 -13.31 8.86 -19.86
N ILE A 49 -12.43 8.93 -18.85
CA ILE A 49 -12.09 7.82 -17.95
C ILE A 49 -12.26 8.27 -16.50
N ILE A 50 -12.95 7.44 -15.71
CA ILE A 50 -12.94 7.53 -14.25
C ILE A 50 -12.01 6.45 -13.71
N PHE A 51 -10.88 6.88 -13.15
CA PHE A 51 -9.85 6.00 -12.58
C PHE A 51 -10.04 5.92 -11.07
N ILE A 52 -10.31 4.72 -10.55
CA ILE A 52 -10.76 4.51 -9.17
C ILE A 52 -9.71 3.71 -8.41
N TRP A 53 -9.28 4.21 -7.26
CA TRP A 53 -8.44 3.47 -6.33
C TRP A 53 -9.26 2.93 -5.17
N TRP A 54 -9.07 1.64 -4.91
CA TRP A 54 -9.76 0.76 -3.96
C TRP A 54 -11.12 0.23 -4.40
N TRP A 55 -11.22 -1.09 -4.39
CA TRP A 55 -12.43 -1.87 -4.63
C TRP A 55 -13.59 -1.52 -3.69
N THR A 56 -13.29 -1.27 -2.40
CA THR A 56 -14.31 -0.99 -1.36
C THR A 56 -15.17 0.23 -1.69
N TYR A 57 -14.59 1.25 -2.34
CA TYR A 57 -15.26 2.51 -2.63
C TYR A 57 -15.65 2.64 -4.12
N ALA A 58 -15.52 1.55 -4.88
CA ALA A 58 -15.76 1.58 -6.32
C ALA A 58 -17.25 1.48 -6.71
N PHE A 59 -18.12 0.99 -5.82
CA PHE A 59 -19.53 0.78 -6.19
C PHE A 59 -20.22 2.04 -6.70
N TYR A 60 -20.23 3.12 -5.92
CA TYR A 60 -20.87 4.37 -6.32
C TYR A 60 -20.32 4.93 -7.64
N PRO A 61 -18.99 5.08 -7.82
CA PRO A 61 -18.49 5.65 -9.05
C PRO A 61 -18.73 4.76 -10.27
N ILE A 62 -18.70 3.43 -10.11
CA ILE A 62 -19.07 2.49 -11.19
C ILE A 62 -20.55 2.59 -11.53
N PHE A 63 -21.42 2.63 -10.53
CA PHE A 63 -22.87 2.76 -10.74
C PHE A 63 -23.21 4.02 -11.53
N MET A 64 -22.69 5.17 -11.10
CA MET A 64 -22.89 6.46 -11.79
C MET A 64 -22.25 6.45 -13.18
N ALA A 65 -21.03 5.94 -13.34
CA ALA A 65 -20.39 5.83 -14.64
C ALA A 65 -21.19 4.97 -15.61
N LYS A 66 -21.83 3.89 -15.15
CA LYS A 66 -22.69 3.05 -15.99
C LYS A 66 -23.91 3.81 -16.50
N LEU A 67 -24.57 4.58 -15.64
CA LEU A 67 -25.70 5.45 -16.04
C LEU A 67 -25.27 6.49 -17.08
N LEU A 68 -24.06 7.03 -16.91
CA LEU A 68 -23.48 8.06 -17.77
C LEU A 68 -22.67 7.50 -18.95
N LYS A 69 -22.67 6.18 -19.16
CA LYS A 69 -21.91 5.46 -20.21
C LYS A 69 -20.41 5.81 -20.24
N LYS A 70 -19.78 5.99 -19.08
CA LYS A 70 -18.37 6.34 -18.93
C LYS A 70 -17.47 5.12 -18.83
N LYS A 71 -16.23 5.25 -19.32
CA LYS A 71 -15.19 4.23 -19.14
C LYS A 71 -14.62 4.32 -17.73
N THR A 72 -14.39 3.16 -17.13
CA THR A 72 -13.94 3.07 -15.74
C THR A 72 -12.82 2.07 -15.57
N ILE A 73 -11.81 2.47 -14.82
CA ILE A 73 -10.68 1.63 -14.45
C ILE A 73 -10.64 1.57 -12.94
N ILE A 74 -10.48 0.39 -12.37
CA ILE A 74 -10.27 0.22 -10.93
C ILE A 74 -8.93 -0.45 -10.69
N THR A 75 -8.19 -0.02 -9.67
CA THR A 75 -6.92 -0.64 -9.26
C THR A 75 -6.72 -0.62 -7.74
N GLY A 76 -5.70 -1.34 -7.29
CA GLY A 76 -5.24 -1.44 -5.90
C GLY A 76 -5.15 -2.89 -5.42
N THR A 77 -4.56 -3.09 -4.24
CA THR A 77 -4.47 -4.42 -3.60
C THR A 77 -5.86 -4.94 -3.26
N PHE A 78 -6.20 -6.16 -3.72
CA PHE A 78 -7.57 -6.67 -3.61
C PHE A 78 -7.84 -7.30 -2.23
N ASN A 79 -6.92 -8.13 -1.74
CA ASN A 79 -7.08 -9.03 -0.59
C ASN A 79 -8.15 -10.11 -0.85
N TYR A 80 -7.99 -10.88 -1.94
CA TYR A 80 -9.03 -11.83 -2.38
C TYR A 80 -9.21 -13.00 -1.42
N ARG A 81 -8.11 -13.65 -1.09
CA ARG A 81 -7.99 -14.71 -0.09
C ARG A 81 -6.74 -14.42 0.72
N ALA A 82 -6.89 -13.56 1.72
CA ALA A 82 -5.86 -13.13 2.65
C ALA A 82 -6.27 -13.57 4.06
N PRO A 83 -6.07 -14.86 4.42
CA PRO A 83 -6.30 -15.35 5.78
C PRO A 83 -5.66 -14.41 6.80
N ASP A 84 -6.31 -14.22 7.94
CA ASP A 84 -5.88 -13.33 9.02
C ASP A 84 -5.94 -11.81 8.76
N SER A 85 -6.21 -11.36 7.53
CA SER A 85 -6.46 -9.95 7.24
C SER A 85 -7.91 -9.56 7.53
N PRO A 86 -8.18 -8.46 8.24
CA PRO A 86 -9.54 -7.91 8.35
C PRO A 86 -10.06 -7.35 7.02
N LEU A 87 -9.16 -7.13 6.05
CA LEU A 87 -9.51 -6.63 4.71
C LEU A 87 -9.83 -7.75 3.71
N ASP A 88 -9.66 -9.01 4.11
CA ASP A 88 -10.00 -10.19 3.30
C ASP A 88 -11.42 -10.11 2.75
N TYR A 89 -11.57 -10.36 1.45
CA TYR A 89 -12.85 -10.27 0.78
C TYR A 89 -13.92 -11.20 1.38
N TYR A 90 -13.57 -12.44 1.73
CA TYR A 90 -14.52 -13.43 2.25
C TYR A 90 -14.93 -13.17 3.70
N ARG A 91 -14.11 -12.45 4.48
CA ARG A 91 -14.43 -12.03 5.85
C ARG A 91 -15.34 -10.79 5.93
N ARG A 92 -15.52 -10.07 4.83
CA ARG A 92 -16.41 -8.89 4.78
C ARG A 92 -17.89 -9.29 4.87
N PRO A 93 -18.75 -8.39 5.38
CA PRO A 93 -20.19 -8.57 5.31
C PRO A 93 -20.67 -8.85 3.88
N PHE A 94 -21.71 -9.69 3.74
CA PHE A 94 -22.22 -10.13 2.44
C PHE A 94 -22.55 -8.97 1.50
N TRP A 95 -23.13 -7.88 2.03
CA TRP A 95 -23.46 -6.70 1.23
C TRP A 95 -22.21 -6.03 0.65
N GLN A 96 -21.12 -5.88 1.42
CA GLN A 96 -19.86 -5.32 0.90
C GLN A 96 -19.28 -6.18 -0.22
N ARG A 97 -19.30 -7.51 -0.02
CA ARG A 97 -18.84 -8.48 -1.01
C ARG A 97 -19.61 -8.33 -2.32
N TYR A 98 -20.94 -8.22 -2.22
CA TYR A 98 -21.81 -7.99 -3.36
C TYR A 98 -21.50 -6.68 -4.08
N LEU A 99 -21.36 -5.56 -3.36
CA LEU A 99 -21.04 -4.25 -3.95
C LEU A 99 -19.68 -4.23 -4.65
N ILE A 100 -18.66 -4.85 -4.06
CA ILE A 100 -17.32 -4.98 -4.65
C ILE A 100 -17.39 -5.82 -5.93
N LYS A 101 -18.03 -6.99 -5.88
CA LYS A 101 -18.17 -7.88 -7.05
C LYS A 101 -18.99 -7.21 -8.16
N TYR A 102 -20.02 -6.45 -7.81
CA TYR A 102 -20.78 -5.63 -8.76
C TYR A 102 -19.87 -4.60 -9.43
N ALA A 103 -19.09 -3.85 -8.64
CA ALA A 103 -18.19 -2.82 -9.17
C ALA A 103 -17.19 -3.43 -10.17
N MET A 104 -16.56 -4.57 -9.82
CA MET A 104 -15.64 -5.26 -10.72
C MET A 104 -16.31 -5.75 -12.00
N LYS A 105 -17.50 -6.37 -11.90
CA LYS A 105 -18.20 -6.90 -13.06
C LYS A 105 -18.62 -5.80 -14.05
N ASN A 106 -18.90 -4.59 -13.55
CA ASN A 106 -19.43 -3.49 -14.36
C ASN A 106 -18.38 -2.42 -14.71
N SER A 107 -17.14 -2.55 -14.26
CA SER A 107 -16.06 -1.67 -14.69
C SER A 107 -15.61 -1.98 -16.12
N SER A 108 -14.97 -1.01 -16.79
CA SER A 108 -14.39 -1.28 -18.12
C SER A 108 -13.09 -2.09 -18.01
N CYS A 109 -12.30 -1.88 -16.96
CA CYS A 109 -11.08 -2.62 -16.68
C CYS A 109 -10.79 -2.67 -15.17
N ASN A 110 -10.28 -3.80 -14.70
CA ASN A 110 -9.82 -4.02 -13.34
C ASN A 110 -8.32 -4.38 -13.38
N ILE A 111 -7.47 -3.49 -12.89
CA ILE A 111 -6.04 -3.72 -12.80
C ILE A 111 -5.72 -4.39 -11.46
N LEU A 112 -5.23 -5.62 -11.52
CA LEU A 112 -4.79 -6.38 -10.37
C LEU A 112 -3.26 -6.40 -10.31
N VAL A 113 -2.73 -6.15 -9.12
CA VAL A 113 -1.28 -6.02 -8.88
C VAL A 113 -0.61 -7.34 -8.49
N SER A 114 -1.40 -8.37 -8.21
CA SER A 114 -0.94 -9.70 -7.86
C SER A 114 -1.40 -10.69 -8.92
N ARG A 115 -0.45 -11.44 -9.48
CA ARG A 115 -0.74 -12.52 -10.43
C ARG A 115 -1.63 -13.60 -9.81
N HIS A 116 -1.36 -13.92 -8.54
CA HIS A 116 -2.14 -14.88 -7.79
C HIS A 116 -3.59 -14.46 -7.61
N GLU A 117 -3.85 -13.19 -7.25
CA GLU A 117 -5.22 -12.68 -7.13
C GLU A 117 -5.92 -12.62 -8.49
N PHE A 118 -5.19 -12.24 -9.54
CA PHE A 118 -5.69 -12.26 -10.91
C PHE A 118 -6.18 -13.64 -11.32
N ASP A 119 -5.35 -14.67 -11.21
CA ASP A 119 -5.68 -16.03 -11.64
C ASP A 119 -6.86 -16.59 -10.82
N GLN A 120 -6.90 -16.33 -9.50
CA GLN A 120 -7.99 -16.77 -8.63
C GLN A 120 -9.32 -16.07 -8.95
N ILE A 121 -9.34 -14.74 -9.07
CA ILE A 121 -10.56 -13.99 -9.37
C ILE A 121 -11.07 -14.34 -10.77
N GLN A 122 -10.16 -14.47 -11.74
CA GLN A 122 -10.53 -14.87 -13.10
C GLN A 122 -11.20 -16.24 -13.10
N LYS A 123 -10.62 -17.23 -12.39
CA LYS A 123 -11.19 -18.58 -12.26
C LYS A 123 -12.55 -18.57 -11.56
N ASP A 124 -12.64 -17.95 -10.40
CA ASP A 124 -13.80 -18.03 -9.52
C ASP A 124 -14.98 -17.18 -10.04
N TRP A 125 -14.71 -16.03 -10.65
CA TRP A 125 -15.74 -15.08 -11.08
C TRP A 125 -15.93 -14.99 -12.59
N LYS A 126 -15.03 -15.59 -13.38
CA LYS A 126 -15.09 -15.64 -14.85
C LYS A 126 -15.21 -14.25 -15.48
N LEU A 127 -14.54 -13.26 -14.88
CA LEU A 127 -14.51 -11.90 -15.38
C LEU A 127 -13.55 -11.78 -16.57
N THR A 128 -13.97 -11.07 -17.61
CA THR A 128 -13.19 -10.84 -18.84
C THR A 128 -12.52 -9.47 -18.87
N ASN A 129 -12.89 -8.58 -17.95
CA ASN A 129 -12.39 -7.21 -17.82
C ASN A 129 -11.29 -7.09 -16.75
N LEU A 130 -10.42 -8.10 -16.65
CA LEU A 130 -9.29 -8.10 -15.72
C LEU A 130 -7.99 -7.85 -16.50
N THR A 131 -7.04 -7.16 -15.88
CA THR A 131 -5.68 -6.98 -16.39
C THR A 131 -4.70 -7.13 -15.24
N TYR A 132 -3.59 -7.81 -15.47
CA TYR A 132 -2.50 -7.93 -14.50
C TYR A 132 -1.44 -6.87 -14.79
N SER A 133 -1.11 -6.05 -13.78
CA SER A 133 0.00 -5.09 -13.83
C SER A 133 0.63 -5.00 -12.43
N PRO A 134 1.81 -5.59 -12.19
CA PRO A 134 2.42 -5.56 -10.87
C PRO A 134 2.82 -4.14 -10.45
N HIS A 135 3.03 -3.96 -9.15
CA HIS A 135 3.68 -2.75 -8.65
C HIS A 135 5.08 -2.60 -9.24
N VAL A 136 5.48 -1.35 -9.46
CA VAL A 136 6.78 -0.99 -10.02
C VAL A 136 7.62 -0.27 -8.98
N VAL A 137 8.94 -0.39 -9.12
CA VAL A 137 9.92 0.34 -8.33
C VAL A 137 10.67 1.25 -9.27
N ASP A 138 10.87 2.51 -8.86
CA ASP A 138 11.73 3.44 -9.56
C ASP A 138 13.18 2.98 -9.41
N THR A 139 13.73 2.35 -10.44
CA THR A 139 15.06 1.74 -10.40
C THR A 139 16.18 2.77 -10.37
N GLU A 140 15.95 3.99 -10.86
CA GLU A 140 16.94 5.07 -10.76
C GLU A 140 16.98 5.64 -9.33
N LYS A 141 15.82 5.72 -8.69
CA LYS A 141 15.72 6.11 -7.29
C LYS A 141 16.21 4.99 -6.35
N TYR A 142 15.93 3.74 -6.62
CA TYR A 142 16.30 2.62 -5.75
C TYR A 142 17.48 1.81 -6.30
N LYS A 143 18.47 2.48 -6.92
CA LYS A 143 19.71 1.84 -7.35
C LYS A 143 20.72 1.68 -6.20
N PRO A 144 21.48 0.57 -6.18
CA PRO A 144 22.62 0.43 -5.30
C PRO A 144 23.68 1.50 -5.59
N VAL A 145 24.45 1.88 -4.59
CA VAL A 145 25.62 2.77 -4.72
C VAL A 145 26.75 2.21 -3.87
N SER A 146 27.98 2.33 -4.36
CA SER A 146 29.22 1.91 -3.70
C SER A 146 29.50 2.73 -2.43
N LYS A 147 28.72 2.46 -1.38
CA LYS A 147 28.92 2.97 -0.02
C LYS A 147 29.21 1.80 0.90
N SER A 148 30.12 2.01 1.86
CA SER A 148 30.46 1.01 2.87
C SER A 148 29.20 0.53 3.59
N ARG A 149 29.08 -0.79 3.74
CA ARG A 149 28.04 -1.38 4.59
C ARG A 149 28.22 -0.92 6.03
N HIS A 150 27.10 -0.62 6.66
CA HIS A 150 27.04 -0.28 8.07
C HIS A 150 26.52 -1.50 8.83
N ASN A 151 26.91 -1.66 10.10
CA ASN A 151 26.47 -2.76 10.95
C ASN A 151 25.08 -2.49 11.53
N TYR A 152 24.06 -2.46 10.65
CA TYR A 152 22.67 -2.40 11.08
C TYR A 152 21.75 -3.27 10.21
N LEU A 153 20.61 -3.63 10.79
CA LEU A 153 19.43 -4.13 10.09
C LEU A 153 18.35 -3.05 10.11
N PHE A 154 17.76 -2.76 8.95
CA PHE A 154 16.79 -1.68 8.80
C PHE A 154 15.41 -2.21 8.39
N SER A 155 14.38 -1.80 9.13
CA SER A 155 12.99 -2.21 8.92
C SER A 155 12.06 -0.99 8.88
N ILE A 156 11.09 -1.01 7.95
CA ILE A 156 10.03 0.01 7.89
C ILE A 156 8.70 -0.58 8.36
N ILE A 157 8.27 -0.18 9.56
CA ILE A 157 7.08 -0.69 10.25
C ILE A 157 6.33 0.49 10.86
N SER A 158 5.16 0.82 10.30
CA SER A 158 4.24 1.78 10.92
C SER A 158 3.71 1.19 12.23
N SER A 159 3.59 1.99 13.29
CA SER A 159 3.31 1.48 14.64
C SER A 159 1.84 1.15 14.93
N GLY A 160 0.94 1.21 13.95
CA GLY A 160 -0.44 0.78 14.17
C GLY A 160 -0.48 -0.70 14.60
N LYS A 161 -1.34 -1.06 15.57
CA LYS A 161 -1.40 -2.43 16.15
C LYS A 161 -1.46 -3.53 15.10
N HIS A 162 -2.27 -3.32 14.05
CA HIS A 162 -2.36 -4.27 12.93
C HIS A 162 -1.06 -4.37 12.12
N SER A 163 -0.37 -3.24 11.91
CA SER A 163 0.91 -3.21 11.21
C SER A 163 2.01 -3.89 12.00
N ILE A 164 2.06 -3.68 13.34
CA ILE A 164 3.01 -4.34 14.25
C ILE A 164 2.89 -5.87 14.12
N LYS A 165 1.67 -6.40 14.25
CA LYS A 165 1.41 -7.84 14.15
C LYS A 165 1.74 -8.37 12.76
N ARG A 166 1.20 -7.74 11.70
CA ARG A 166 1.36 -8.21 10.32
C ARG A 166 2.81 -8.13 9.82
N LYS A 167 3.59 -7.17 10.31
CA LYS A 167 5.01 -6.99 9.96
C LYS A 167 5.96 -7.66 10.96
N CYS A 168 5.43 -8.47 11.87
CA CYS A 168 6.20 -9.31 12.79
C CYS A 168 7.24 -8.53 13.61
N LEU A 169 6.87 -7.36 14.11
CA LEU A 169 7.76 -6.54 14.92
C LEU A 169 8.20 -7.24 16.22
N PRO A 170 7.32 -7.94 16.97
CA PRO A 170 7.75 -8.72 18.13
C PRO A 170 8.82 -9.76 17.78
N GLU A 171 8.67 -10.46 16.66
CA GLU A 171 9.62 -11.46 16.18
C GLU A 171 10.97 -10.83 15.79
N ILE A 172 10.95 -9.63 15.20
CA ILE A 172 12.17 -8.85 14.93
C ILE A 172 12.89 -8.49 16.23
N ILE A 173 12.17 -8.11 17.29
CA ILE A 173 12.76 -7.80 18.61
C ILE A 173 13.37 -9.06 19.24
N LEU A 174 12.69 -10.20 19.15
CA LEU A 174 13.23 -11.48 19.62
C LEU A 174 14.49 -11.89 18.84
N ALA A 175 14.49 -11.69 17.52
CA ALA A 175 15.68 -11.92 16.70
C ALA A 175 16.84 -11.00 17.11
N ALA A 176 16.55 -9.73 17.44
CA ALA A 176 17.55 -8.80 17.94
C ALA A 176 18.20 -9.27 19.24
N LYS A 177 17.45 -9.89 20.15
CA LYS A 177 18.00 -10.50 21.38
C LYS A 177 19.01 -11.60 21.09
N ILE A 178 18.71 -12.48 20.13
CA ILE A 178 19.62 -13.57 19.77
C ILE A 178 20.89 -13.00 19.12
N LEU A 179 20.72 -12.01 18.25
CA LEU A 179 21.82 -11.44 17.47
C LEU A 179 22.70 -10.49 18.28
N SER A 180 22.18 -9.76 19.27
CA SER A 180 22.98 -8.86 20.11
C SER A 180 24.02 -9.60 20.96
N ILE A 181 23.76 -10.86 21.33
CA ILE A 181 24.73 -11.71 22.04
C ILE A 181 25.93 -12.03 21.15
N LYS A 182 25.68 -12.35 19.87
CA LYS A 182 26.73 -12.74 18.92
C LYS A 182 27.41 -11.55 18.25
N TYR A 183 26.66 -10.45 18.07
CA TYR A 183 27.09 -9.24 17.38
C TYR A 183 26.67 -7.99 18.18
N PRO A 184 27.39 -7.64 19.28
CA PRO A 184 27.00 -6.55 20.17
C PRO A 184 26.94 -5.17 19.48
N GLU A 185 27.71 -4.98 18.41
CA GLU A 185 27.73 -3.75 17.62
C GLU A 185 26.57 -3.62 16.62
N LEU A 186 25.81 -4.70 16.39
CA LEU A 186 24.71 -4.70 15.41
C LEU A 186 23.52 -3.88 15.93
N LYS A 187 23.11 -2.87 15.15
CA LYS A 187 21.91 -2.08 15.45
C LYS A 187 20.70 -2.51 14.64
N PHE A 188 19.52 -2.45 15.25
CA PHE A 188 18.23 -2.67 14.61
C PHE A 188 17.51 -1.34 14.51
N LEU A 189 17.48 -0.79 13.30
CA LEU A 189 16.87 0.49 13.00
C LEU A 189 15.44 0.26 12.53
N ILE A 190 14.47 0.79 13.27
CA ILE A 190 13.05 0.61 12.96
C ILE A 190 12.42 1.97 12.71
N ALA A 191 12.04 2.24 11.46
CA ALA A 191 11.37 3.47 11.05
C ALA A 191 9.89 3.24 10.77
N GLY A 192 9.07 4.25 11.03
CA GLY A 192 7.65 4.26 10.73
C GLY A 192 6.88 5.26 11.58
N ARG A 193 5.76 5.74 11.05
CA ARG A 193 4.88 6.67 11.77
C ARG A 193 4.37 6.05 13.06
N ASP A 194 4.40 6.83 14.14
CA ASP A 194 3.76 6.45 15.39
C ASP A 194 2.25 6.75 15.34
N VAL A 195 1.40 5.72 15.27
CA VAL A 195 -0.05 5.82 15.12
C VAL A 195 -0.78 5.43 16.41
N ASP A 196 -0.29 4.44 17.17
CA ASP A 196 -1.02 3.84 18.29
C ASP A 196 -0.27 3.90 19.63
N ASN A 197 0.72 4.79 19.77
CA ASN A 197 1.60 4.91 20.94
C ASN A 197 2.35 3.59 21.19
N LEU A 198 3.59 3.52 20.72
CA LEU A 198 4.53 2.38 20.74
C LEU A 198 4.82 1.76 22.13
N LYS A 199 4.03 2.02 23.18
CA LYS A 199 4.22 1.57 24.54
C LYS A 199 4.54 0.07 24.64
N SER A 200 3.70 -0.81 24.08
CA SER A 200 3.94 -2.27 24.16
C SER A 200 5.26 -2.70 23.51
N VAL A 201 5.69 -2.00 22.45
CA VAL A 201 6.96 -2.27 21.78
C VAL A 201 8.13 -1.79 22.64
N LYS A 202 8.02 -0.58 23.22
CA LYS A 202 9.03 -0.02 24.11
C LYS A 202 9.19 -0.85 25.38
N ASP A 203 8.08 -1.30 25.96
CA ASP A 203 8.05 -2.18 27.13
C ASP A 203 8.80 -3.48 26.83
N MET A 204 8.52 -4.13 25.69
CA MET A 204 9.23 -5.35 25.26
C MET A 204 10.73 -5.11 25.03
N ILE A 205 11.12 -3.98 24.45
CA ILE A 205 12.54 -3.63 24.25
C ILE A 205 13.24 -3.47 25.61
N ASN A 206 12.60 -2.82 26.57
CA ASN A 206 13.14 -2.61 27.92
C ASN A 206 13.22 -3.92 28.71
N GLU A 207 12.16 -4.74 28.68
CA GLU A 207 12.11 -6.05 29.36
C GLU A 207 13.20 -7.02 28.87
N LEU A 208 13.60 -6.91 27.60
CA LEU A 208 14.62 -7.74 26.99
C LEU A 208 16.03 -7.10 27.02
N ASP A 209 16.18 -5.93 27.65
CA ASP A 209 17.42 -5.15 27.73
C ASP A 209 18.05 -4.85 26.34
N LEU A 210 17.20 -4.47 25.38
CA LEU A 210 17.61 -4.22 23.98
C LEU A 210 17.69 -2.74 23.63
N SER A 211 17.57 -1.82 24.59
CA SER A 211 17.58 -0.37 24.35
C SER A 211 18.87 0.13 23.70
N CYS A 212 19.99 -0.58 23.92
CA CYS A 212 21.26 -0.30 23.24
C CYS A 212 21.33 -0.88 21.81
N SER A 213 20.54 -1.90 21.50
CA SER A 213 20.58 -2.62 20.21
C SER A 213 19.50 -2.15 19.24
N ILE A 214 18.34 -1.71 19.73
CA ILE A 214 17.20 -1.31 18.90
C ILE A 214 17.02 0.21 18.96
N VAL A 215 16.95 0.85 17.78
CA VAL A 215 16.71 2.28 17.63
C VAL A 215 15.40 2.51 16.89
N LEU A 216 14.42 3.07 17.60
CA LEU A 216 13.15 3.50 17.03
C LEU A 216 13.32 4.89 16.41
N LEU A 217 13.35 4.96 15.08
CA LEU A 217 13.62 6.19 14.32
C LEU A 217 12.40 7.09 14.14
N GLY A 218 11.19 6.57 14.37
CA GLY A 218 9.95 7.27 14.06
C GLY A 218 9.74 7.47 12.56
N GLU A 219 8.94 8.48 12.18
CA GLU A 219 8.76 8.86 10.77
C GLU A 219 10.04 9.50 10.23
N ILE A 220 10.53 9.02 9.10
CA ILE A 220 11.76 9.50 8.45
C ILE A 220 11.45 10.10 7.09
N SER A 221 12.28 11.05 6.64
CA SER A 221 12.19 11.60 5.29
C SER A 221 12.52 10.54 4.23
N GLU A 222 12.08 10.78 3.00
CA GLU A 222 12.42 9.94 1.86
C GLU A 222 13.94 9.88 1.62
N GLU A 223 14.64 11.01 1.77
CA GLU A 223 16.11 11.07 1.66
C GLU A 223 16.80 10.16 2.67
N LYS A 224 16.33 10.18 3.93
CA LYS A 224 16.86 9.31 4.99
C LYS A 224 16.51 7.85 4.78
N LYS A 225 15.31 7.55 4.24
CA LYS A 225 14.93 6.20 3.80
C LYS A 225 15.89 5.70 2.72
N LEU A 226 16.17 6.54 1.71
CA LEU A 226 17.10 6.20 0.64
C LEU A 226 18.53 6.02 1.15
N SER A 227 19.01 6.82 2.10
CA SER A 227 20.36 6.63 2.65
C SER A 227 20.52 5.28 3.36
N PHE A 228 19.44 4.71 3.92
CA PHE A 228 19.49 3.38 4.52
C PHE A 228 19.47 2.23 3.51
N TYR A 229 18.78 2.40 2.37
CA TYR A 229 18.69 1.38 1.32
C TYR A 229 19.84 1.40 0.30
N ARG A 230 20.39 2.58 0.04
CA ARG A 230 21.44 2.81 -0.96
C ARG A 230 22.84 2.52 -0.37
N ILE A 231 23.10 1.25 -0.11
CA ILE A 231 24.40 0.69 0.34
C ILE A 231 24.71 -0.57 -0.50
N VAL A 232 25.98 -0.86 -0.77
CA VAL A 232 26.42 -2.07 -1.51
C VAL A 232 27.34 -2.91 -0.65
#